data_AF-A0A7R9A8Q6-F1
#
_entry.id   AF-A0A7R9A8Q6-F1
#
_cell.length_a   1.000
_cell.length_b   1.000
_cell.length_c   1.000
_cell.angle_alpha   90.00
_cell.angle_beta   90.00
_cell.angle_gamma   90.00
#
_symmetry.space_group_name_H-M   'P 1'
#
loop_
_entity.id
_entity.type
_entity.pdbx_description
1 polymer ?
#
loop_
_entity_poly.entity_id
_entity_poly.type
_entity_poly.pdbx_seq_one_letter_code
_entity_poly.pdbx_strand_id
1 'polypeptide(L)'
;MEEWKDEELLELLEVVLDHVDPSDGRTYSRSFESIQWDEVYLEGRTVEECREKVKEVMKNVRKHRTMQEILADAKEGIANGSLLKKKNKQNDSARKHPDFPKKPLSSYMLYYMDRKVKILQENPGASMIEVTKIIADKFKALSAKKREKYDRLAEQLRAEYQEKLKEFYEMHPEEKRGTKRSHLPPPPKTPFQIYQAEKLEKNADPGMTHAEFHDLSRRMYDGLKTKRKVKYIMKAREGLVQYVKELSVHNALFPEDAIPSIKNILNSEERKMLEEWKGKPATPPNSGYSYFSRMMLDNEEVKKLPNKQRMQEISKFWKELSDEERAIYTNRALQLREEYKLLYASYLESKEETLDDLLIPPPSKKSKTTAASKESHFLKTPEYFYAFAKGAQFKEEFPTLSPHELRMLVLEHFASLSNKKKLKYEALAREQVKETGRRKERNQGALNHEDGHQPPNSARGLFMEEYKKSHPEASRETLLKQWKDLQAKDKKAYKEKWESLRSQLSAVFSHFLDHNEDAGEEQE
;
A
#
# COMPACT_ATOMS: atom_id res chain seq x y z
N MET A 1 41.76 -12.33 -0.34
CA MET A 1 40.64 -12.37 0.61
C MET A 1 39.54 -13.13 -0.08
N GLU A 2 39.28 -14.36 0.37
CA GLU A 2 38.19 -15.17 -0.17
C GLU A 2 36.85 -14.47 0.00
N GLU A 3 36.02 -14.56 -1.04
CA GLU A 3 34.72 -13.93 -1.10
C GLU A 3 33.72 -14.79 -0.32
N TRP A 4 33.08 -14.21 0.69
CA TRP A 4 32.05 -14.90 1.50
C TRP A 4 30.79 -15.08 0.66
N LYS A 5 30.27 -16.30 0.59
CA LYS A 5 29.01 -16.59 -0.11
C LYS A 5 27.80 -16.25 0.77
N ASP A 6 26.68 -15.94 0.13
CA ASP A 6 25.42 -15.60 0.82
C ASP A 6 24.94 -16.77 1.72
N GLU A 7 25.18 -18.01 1.29
CA GLU A 7 24.84 -19.23 2.04
C GLU A 7 25.67 -19.36 3.33
N GLU A 8 26.98 -19.16 3.26
CA GLU A 8 27.91 -19.19 4.41
C GLU A 8 27.57 -18.07 5.42
N LEU A 9 27.13 -16.92 4.92
CA LEU A 9 26.71 -15.79 5.75
C LEU A 9 25.39 -16.04 6.47
N LEU A 10 24.43 -16.70 5.81
CA LEU A 10 23.16 -17.07 6.43
C LEU A 10 23.36 -18.10 7.54
N GLU A 11 24.20 -19.10 7.28
CA GLU A 11 24.58 -20.12 8.27
C GLU A 11 25.28 -19.49 9.48
N LEU A 12 26.23 -18.58 9.25
CA LEU A 12 26.89 -17.83 10.33
C LEU A 12 25.89 -17.03 11.18
N LEU A 13 24.89 -16.39 10.57
CA LEU A 13 23.86 -15.65 11.31
C LEU A 13 22.86 -16.57 12.02
N GLU A 14 22.69 -17.82 11.56
CA GLU A 14 21.92 -18.86 12.26
C GLU A 14 22.63 -19.33 13.51
N VAL A 15 23.91 -19.72 13.39
CA VAL A 15 24.73 -20.12 14.54
C VAL A 15 24.77 -19.01 15.59
N VAL A 16 24.96 -17.75 15.18
CA VAL A 16 24.99 -16.62 16.12
C VAL A 16 23.62 -16.36 16.77
N LEU A 17 22.51 -16.61 16.06
CA LEU A 17 21.17 -16.45 16.63
C LEU A 17 20.90 -17.47 17.74
N ASP A 18 21.40 -18.69 17.60
CA ASP A 18 21.23 -19.76 18.60
C ASP A 18 21.97 -19.46 19.92
N HIS A 19 23.03 -18.65 19.85
CA HIS A 19 23.81 -18.20 21.01
C HIS A 19 23.28 -16.89 21.63
N VAL A 20 22.12 -16.38 21.16
CA VAL A 20 21.48 -15.17 21.67
C VAL A 20 20.15 -15.52 22.33
N ASP A 21 20.04 -15.22 23.63
CA ASP A 21 18.84 -15.48 24.43
C ASP A 21 17.57 -14.81 23.84
N PRO A 22 16.50 -15.59 23.55
CA PRO A 22 15.13 -15.13 23.20
C PRO A 22 14.52 -14.05 24.08
N SER A 23 14.96 -13.92 25.33
CA SER A 23 14.47 -12.94 26.28
C SER A 23 15.40 -11.72 26.45
N ASP A 24 16.49 -11.64 25.67
CA ASP A 24 17.47 -10.55 25.83
C ASP A 24 16.95 -9.20 25.33
N GLY A 25 16.53 -8.36 26.27
CA GLY A 25 16.13 -6.96 26.03
C GLY A 25 17.27 -5.95 25.94
N ARG A 26 18.54 -6.37 26.02
CA ARG A 26 19.69 -5.45 25.96
C ARG A 26 19.91 -4.90 24.56
N THR A 27 20.58 -3.75 24.49
CA THR A 27 21.00 -3.16 23.22
C THR A 27 22.01 -4.06 22.53
N TYR A 28 21.89 -4.19 21.21
CA TYR A 28 22.81 -4.94 20.35
C TYR A 28 24.30 -4.86 20.75
N SER A 29 24.84 -3.67 21.00
CA SER A 29 26.27 -3.53 21.33
C SER A 29 26.67 -4.30 22.60
N ARG A 30 25.81 -4.32 23.62
CA ARG A 30 26.06 -5.06 24.86
C ARG A 30 25.84 -6.56 24.71
N SER A 31 24.81 -6.96 23.95
CA SER A 31 24.56 -8.38 23.67
C SER A 31 25.67 -8.98 22.80
N PHE A 32 26.22 -8.23 21.86
CA PHE A 32 27.32 -8.67 20.97
C PHE A 32 28.59 -9.03 21.74
N GLU A 33 28.90 -8.26 22.78
CA GLU A 33 30.06 -8.48 23.63
C GLU A 33 29.86 -9.67 24.59
N SER A 34 28.61 -10.03 24.90
CA SER A 34 28.29 -11.15 25.78
C SER A 34 28.11 -12.51 25.09
N ILE A 35 28.18 -12.55 23.75
CA ILE A 35 28.13 -13.82 22.99
C ILE A 35 29.43 -14.61 23.25
N GLN A 36 29.29 -15.90 23.53
CA GLN A 36 30.42 -16.83 23.66
C GLN A 36 30.94 -17.17 22.26
N TRP A 37 31.84 -16.34 21.73
CA TRP A 37 32.35 -16.49 20.36
C TRP A 37 33.17 -17.77 20.17
N ASP A 38 33.74 -18.32 21.24
CA ASP A 38 34.53 -19.56 21.20
C ASP A 38 33.71 -20.79 20.76
N GLU A 39 32.37 -20.71 20.83
CA GLU A 39 31.43 -21.76 20.42
C GLU A 39 30.85 -21.53 19.01
N VAL A 40 31.12 -20.37 18.39
CA VAL A 40 30.64 -20.01 17.05
C VAL A 40 31.63 -20.54 15.99
N TYR A 41 31.40 -21.78 15.54
CA TYR A 41 32.22 -22.44 14.52
C TYR A 41 31.51 -22.50 13.16
N LEU A 42 32.25 -22.18 12.09
CA LEU A 42 31.86 -22.40 10.70
C LEU A 42 32.98 -23.18 10.00
N GLU A 43 32.65 -24.24 9.28
CA GLU A 43 33.63 -25.13 8.65
C GLU A 43 34.55 -24.34 7.69
N GLY A 44 35.86 -24.30 7.99
CA GLY A 44 36.86 -23.60 7.18
C GLY A 44 37.07 -22.10 7.47
N ARG A 45 36.48 -21.53 8.53
CA ARG A 45 36.72 -20.14 8.98
C ARG A 45 37.17 -20.09 10.44
N THR A 46 37.96 -19.07 10.83
CA THR A 46 38.33 -18.88 12.24
C THR A 46 37.25 -18.12 13.01
N VAL A 47 37.22 -18.27 14.34
CA VAL A 47 36.27 -17.56 15.22
C VAL A 47 36.40 -16.04 15.07
N GLU A 48 37.62 -15.53 14.88
CA GLU A 48 37.88 -14.11 14.65
C GLU A 48 37.32 -13.63 13.31
N GLU A 49 37.42 -14.45 12.26
CA GLU A 49 36.85 -14.16 10.94
C GLU A 49 35.33 -14.12 11.00
N CYS A 50 34.70 -15.09 11.67
CA CYS A 50 33.27 -15.12 11.94
C CYS A 50 32.82 -13.86 12.68
N ARG A 51 33.49 -13.50 13.77
CA ARG A 51 33.16 -12.30 14.58
C ARG A 51 33.27 -11.01 13.78
N GLU A 52 34.35 -10.80 13.03
CA GLU A 52 34.51 -9.61 12.19
C GLU A 52 33.51 -9.58 11.04
N LYS A 53 33.11 -10.75 10.51
CA LYS A 53 32.11 -10.81 9.44
C LYS A 53 30.71 -10.45 9.91
N VAL A 54 30.27 -10.98 11.05
CA VAL A 54 28.99 -10.59 11.65
C VAL A 54 29.00 -9.08 11.94
N LYS A 55 30.11 -8.56 12.49
CA LYS A 55 30.32 -7.12 12.73
C LYS A 55 30.25 -6.28 11.46
N GLU A 56 30.73 -6.80 10.32
CA GLU A 56 30.62 -6.16 9.01
C GLU A 56 29.16 -6.13 8.51
N VAL A 57 28.46 -7.27 8.53
CA VAL A 57 27.06 -7.39 8.11
C VAL A 57 26.18 -6.43 8.91
N MET A 58 26.38 -6.34 10.22
CA MET A 58 25.61 -5.49 11.12
C MET A 58 25.86 -3.99 10.94
N LYS A 59 26.95 -3.56 10.27
CA LYS A 59 27.13 -2.13 9.92
C LYS A 59 26.05 -1.64 8.96
N ASN A 60 25.46 -2.54 8.17
CA ASN A 60 24.46 -2.23 7.15
C ASN A 60 23.01 -2.44 7.64
N VAL A 61 22.82 -2.88 8.89
CA VAL A 61 21.51 -3.07 9.54
C VAL A 61 21.20 -1.90 10.50
N ARG A 62 19.91 -1.63 10.75
CA ARG A 62 19.47 -0.50 11.59
C ARG A 62 19.69 -0.79 13.08
N LYS A 63 20.51 0.03 13.75
CA LYS A 63 21.09 -0.24 15.09
C LYS A 63 20.21 0.06 16.32
N HIS A 64 18.90 0.26 16.19
CA HIS A 64 18.03 0.70 17.29
C HIS A 64 17.04 -0.37 17.76
N ARG A 65 17.53 -1.60 17.96
CA ARG A 65 16.75 -2.82 18.23
C ARG A 65 17.56 -3.84 19.06
N THR A 66 16.91 -4.90 19.55
CA THR A 66 17.57 -6.03 20.25
C THR A 66 18.45 -6.83 19.29
N MET A 67 19.39 -7.62 19.81
CA MET A 67 20.29 -8.43 18.99
C MET A 67 19.53 -9.36 18.02
N GLN A 68 18.44 -9.96 18.48
CA GLN A 68 17.63 -10.89 17.70
C GLN A 68 16.94 -10.23 16.51
N GLU A 69 16.36 -9.05 16.72
CA GLU A 69 15.72 -8.28 15.66
C GLU A 69 16.74 -7.82 14.61
N ILE A 70 17.97 -7.50 15.01
CA ILE A 70 19.06 -7.15 14.08
C ILE A 70 19.52 -8.36 13.27
N LEU A 71 19.67 -9.54 13.89
CA LEU A 71 20.03 -10.76 13.19
C LEU A 71 18.93 -11.23 12.23
N ALA A 72 17.65 -11.04 12.59
CA ALA A 72 16.52 -11.31 11.71
C ALA A 72 16.49 -10.37 10.49
N ASP A 73 16.65 -9.06 10.71
CA ASP A 73 16.77 -8.07 9.64
C ASP A 73 18.02 -8.34 8.76
N ALA A 74 19.10 -8.86 9.36
CA ALA A 74 20.32 -9.27 8.65
C ALA A 74 20.08 -10.47 7.73
N LYS A 75 19.40 -11.52 8.22
CA LYS A 75 19.02 -12.68 7.40
C LYS A 75 18.09 -12.29 6.27
N GLU A 76 17.05 -11.51 6.56
CA GLU A 76 16.09 -11.03 5.55
C GLU A 76 16.79 -10.15 4.50
N GLY A 77 17.73 -9.31 4.91
CA GLY A 77 18.45 -8.45 3.97
C GLY A 77 19.47 -9.20 3.10
N ILE A 78 20.04 -10.32 3.55
CA ILE A 78 20.92 -11.18 2.76
C ILE A 78 20.08 -12.02 1.78
N ALA A 79 19.01 -12.67 2.26
CA ALA A 79 18.10 -13.44 1.42
C ALA A 79 17.47 -12.61 0.29
N ASN A 80 17.20 -11.32 0.53
CA ASN A 80 16.65 -10.41 -0.46
C ASN A 80 17.71 -9.66 -1.30
N GLY A 81 19.01 -9.98 -1.14
CA GLY A 81 20.11 -9.33 -1.85
C GLY A 81 20.25 -7.82 -1.58
N SER A 82 19.67 -7.33 -0.48
CA SER A 82 19.62 -5.91 -0.11
C SER A 82 20.81 -5.48 0.75
N LEU A 83 21.41 -6.39 1.53
CA LEU A 83 22.53 -6.08 2.44
C LEU A 83 23.89 -6.07 1.76
N LEU A 84 24.04 -6.84 0.68
CA LEU A 84 25.27 -6.91 -0.13
C LEU A 84 25.28 -5.91 -1.30
N LYS A 85 24.14 -5.29 -1.61
CA LYS A 85 24.10 -4.09 -2.47
C LYS A 85 24.80 -2.95 -1.76
N LYS A 86 26.09 -2.77 -2.07
CA LYS A 86 26.88 -1.57 -1.72
C LYS A 86 25.99 -0.35 -1.89
N LYS A 87 25.68 0.34 -0.78
CA LYS A 87 25.04 1.65 -0.75
C LYS A 87 25.60 2.48 -1.91
N ASN A 88 24.73 2.89 -2.83
CA ASN A 88 25.03 3.49 -4.13
C ASN A 88 26.36 4.29 -4.17
N LYS A 89 27.48 3.60 -4.43
CA LYS A 89 28.84 4.15 -4.34
C LYS A 89 29.15 5.13 -5.49
N GLN A 90 28.29 5.15 -6.52
CA GLN A 90 28.37 6.02 -7.68
C GLN A 90 28.04 7.50 -7.37
N ASN A 91 27.19 7.79 -6.39
CA ASN A 91 26.98 9.18 -5.95
C ASN A 91 28.18 9.76 -5.19
N ASP A 92 29.17 8.91 -4.90
CA ASP A 92 30.37 9.22 -4.15
C ASP A 92 31.59 9.34 -5.07
N SER A 93 31.54 8.92 -6.34
CA SER A 93 32.66 9.09 -7.29
C SER A 93 32.78 10.55 -7.72
N ALA A 94 31.67 11.19 -8.10
CA ALA A 94 31.67 12.61 -8.45
C ALA A 94 32.09 13.49 -7.25
N ARG A 95 31.72 13.11 -6.02
CA ARG A 95 32.14 13.78 -4.77
C ARG A 95 33.60 13.52 -4.38
N LYS A 96 34.25 12.52 -4.99
CA LYS A 96 35.66 12.17 -4.80
C LYS A 96 36.55 12.69 -5.92
N HIS A 97 35.98 13.23 -7.00
CA HIS A 97 36.76 13.87 -8.05
C HIS A 97 37.57 15.02 -7.44
N PRO A 98 38.90 15.09 -7.68
CA PRO A 98 39.76 16.11 -7.08
C PRO A 98 39.26 17.55 -7.30
N ASP A 99 38.68 17.80 -8.48
CA ASP A 99 38.13 19.11 -8.88
C ASP A 99 36.67 19.34 -8.47
N PHE A 100 36.01 18.38 -7.81
CA PHE A 100 34.62 18.58 -7.35
C PHE A 100 34.58 19.65 -6.26
N PRO A 101 33.83 20.75 -6.45
CA PRO A 101 33.77 21.81 -5.44
C PRO A 101 33.29 21.26 -4.09
N LYS A 102 33.93 21.69 -2.99
CA LYS A 102 33.50 21.33 -1.64
C LYS A 102 32.29 22.15 -1.23
N LYS A 103 31.39 21.54 -0.45
CA LYS A 103 30.19 22.24 0.04
C LYS A 103 30.58 23.50 0.83
N PRO A 104 29.88 24.63 0.60
CA PRO A 104 30.15 25.87 1.30
C PRO A 104 29.75 25.74 2.77
N LEU A 105 30.46 26.46 3.63
CA LEU A 105 30.16 26.51 5.06
C LEU A 105 28.87 27.30 5.30
N SER A 106 28.02 26.80 6.21
CA SER A 106 26.83 27.54 6.66
C SER A 106 27.23 28.70 7.57
N SER A 107 26.33 29.68 7.74
CA SER A 107 26.53 30.83 8.63
C SER A 107 26.98 30.44 10.05
N TYR A 108 26.33 29.42 10.63
CA TYR A 108 26.76 28.85 11.92
C TYR A 108 28.17 28.26 11.87
N MET A 109 28.52 27.53 10.80
CA MET A 109 29.83 26.90 10.68
C MET A 109 30.95 27.91 10.45
N LEU A 110 30.67 29.01 9.73
CA LEU A 110 31.59 30.15 9.60
C LEU A 110 31.85 30.80 10.97
N TYR A 111 30.80 31.03 11.75
CA TYR A 111 30.93 31.52 13.12
C TYR A 111 31.70 30.54 14.02
N TYR A 112 31.44 29.24 13.88
CA TYR A 112 32.13 28.19 14.61
C TYR A 112 33.63 28.20 14.33
N MET A 113 34.05 28.28 13.07
CA MET A 113 35.47 28.35 12.72
C MET A 113 36.15 29.63 13.26
N ASP A 114 35.47 30.78 13.20
CA ASP A 114 35.98 32.07 13.69
C ASP A 114 36.11 32.13 15.22
N ARG A 115 35.26 31.40 15.96
CA ARG A 115 35.19 31.47 17.43
C ARG A 115 35.77 30.27 18.16
N LYS A 116 35.91 29.12 17.51
CA LYS A 116 36.36 27.87 18.15
C LYS A 116 37.71 28.04 18.84
N VAL A 117 38.70 28.63 18.17
CA VAL A 117 40.06 28.77 18.73
C VAL A 117 40.03 29.66 19.97
N LYS A 118 39.31 30.78 19.91
CA LYS A 118 39.18 31.71 21.03
C LYS A 118 38.46 31.09 22.22
N ILE A 119 37.37 30.36 21.98
CA ILE A 119 36.60 29.71 23.06
C ILE A 119 37.36 28.52 23.66
N LEU A 120 38.16 27.82 22.86
CA LEU A 120 39.05 26.77 23.35
C LEU A 120 40.17 27.35 24.25
N GLN A 121 40.72 28.52 23.90
CA GLN A 121 41.70 29.23 24.72
C GLN A 121 41.09 29.82 26.00
N GLU A 122 39.84 30.28 25.94
CA GLU A 122 39.09 30.76 27.12
C GLU A 122 38.66 29.63 28.06
N ASN A 123 38.60 28.38 27.56
CA ASN A 123 38.20 27.20 28.33
C ASN A 123 39.25 26.07 28.20
N PRO A 124 40.50 26.29 28.66
CA PRO A 124 41.53 25.28 28.59
C PRO A 124 41.20 24.16 29.59
N GLY A 125 40.63 23.07 29.09
CA GLY A 125 40.16 21.92 29.89
C GLY A 125 38.74 21.46 29.55
N ALA A 126 37.95 22.30 28.88
CA ALA A 126 36.63 21.90 28.39
C ALA A 126 36.74 20.93 27.21
N SER A 127 35.87 19.92 27.19
CA SER A 127 35.78 18.98 26.07
C SER A 127 35.32 19.68 24.79
N MET A 128 35.76 19.20 23.64
CA MET A 128 35.31 19.72 22.33
C MET A 128 33.78 19.75 22.18
N ILE A 129 33.09 18.83 22.86
CA ILE A 129 31.62 18.78 22.91
C ILE A 129 31.06 20.00 23.67
N GLU A 130 31.68 20.36 24.80
CA GLU A 130 31.28 21.50 25.63
C GLU A 130 31.59 22.82 24.92
N VAL A 131 32.77 22.93 24.31
CA VAL A 131 33.15 24.08 23.46
C VAL A 131 32.14 24.27 22.32
N THR A 132 31.71 23.18 21.68
CA THR A 132 30.71 23.24 20.60
C THR A 132 29.34 23.71 21.10
N LYS A 133 28.91 23.29 22.31
CA LYS A 133 27.67 23.80 22.94
C LYS A 133 27.78 25.29 23.25
N ILE A 134 28.88 25.72 23.85
CA ILE A 134 29.15 27.15 24.16
C ILE A 134 29.10 28.00 22.88
N ILE A 135 29.68 27.52 21.78
CA ILE A 135 29.63 28.22 20.48
C ILE A 135 28.20 28.29 19.95
N ALA A 136 27.43 27.20 20.03
CA ALA A 136 26.04 27.17 19.60
C ALA A 136 25.17 28.16 20.38
N ASP A 137 25.35 28.24 21.70
CA ASP A 137 24.60 29.17 22.54
C ASP A 137 25.03 30.63 22.28
N LYS A 138 26.35 30.88 22.14
CA LYS A 138 26.86 32.20 21.74
C LYS A 138 26.36 32.62 20.36
N PHE A 139 26.18 31.70 19.41
CA PHE A 139 25.62 31.99 18.08
C PHE A 139 24.14 32.36 18.14
N LYS A 140 23.35 31.63 18.95
CA LYS A 140 21.92 31.95 19.17
C LYS A 140 21.74 33.30 19.85
N ALA A 141 22.66 33.68 20.73
CA ALA A 141 22.66 34.96 21.44
C ALA A 141 23.23 36.13 20.61
N LEU A 142 23.68 35.92 19.36
CA LEU A 142 24.16 37.02 18.51
C LEU A 142 23.02 37.96 18.12
N SER A 143 23.28 39.26 18.19
CA SER A 143 22.42 40.29 17.60
C SER A 143 22.28 40.09 16.08
N ALA A 144 21.10 40.43 15.53
CA ALA A 144 20.80 40.32 14.09
C ALA A 144 21.93 40.88 13.20
N LYS A 145 22.46 42.07 13.50
CA LYS A 145 23.55 42.72 12.74
C LYS A 145 24.85 41.92 12.69
N LYS A 146 25.21 41.23 13.78
CA LYS A 146 26.42 40.38 13.84
C LYS A 146 26.19 39.05 13.13
N ARG A 147 24.97 38.52 13.17
CA ARG A 147 24.57 37.29 12.49
C ARG A 147 24.49 37.50 10.97
N GLU A 148 23.95 38.64 10.54
CA GLU A 148 23.83 39.05 9.13
C GLU A 148 25.17 39.04 8.40
N LYS A 149 26.27 39.42 9.08
CA LYS A 149 27.63 39.29 8.52
C LYS A 149 27.95 37.85 8.08
N TYR A 150 27.60 36.86 8.90
CA TYR A 150 27.85 35.45 8.61
C TYR A 150 26.83 34.87 7.64
N ASP A 151 25.57 35.34 7.69
CA ASP A 151 24.53 34.95 6.74
C ASP A 151 24.88 35.41 5.31
N ARG A 152 25.28 36.68 5.14
CA ARG A 152 25.73 37.23 3.85
C ARG A 152 26.96 36.50 3.30
N LEU A 153 27.94 36.19 4.17
CA LEU A 153 29.13 35.45 3.76
C LEU A 153 28.79 34.00 3.36
N ALA A 154 27.86 33.35 4.08
CA ALA A 154 27.40 32.02 3.72
C ALA A 154 26.63 32.00 2.39
N GLU A 155 25.85 33.03 2.11
CA GLU A 155 25.16 33.21 0.82
C GLU A 155 26.14 33.41 -0.33
N GLN A 156 27.15 34.27 -0.16
CA GLN A 156 28.21 34.47 -1.15
C GLN A 156 28.97 33.17 -1.46
N LEU A 157 29.42 32.44 -0.42
CA LEU A 157 30.08 31.14 -0.61
C LEU A 157 29.17 30.12 -1.28
N ARG A 158 27.86 30.20 -1.04
CA ARG A 158 26.87 29.34 -1.69
C ARG A 158 26.70 29.67 -3.17
N ALA A 159 26.68 30.95 -3.52
CA ALA A 159 26.64 31.38 -4.92
C ALA A 159 27.91 30.96 -5.67
N GLU A 160 29.08 31.24 -5.12
CA GLU A 160 30.37 30.81 -5.71
C GLU A 160 30.45 29.29 -5.86
N TYR A 161 29.94 28.54 -4.88
CA TYR A 161 29.87 27.07 -4.99
C TYR A 161 28.98 26.63 -6.13
N GLN A 162 27.84 27.28 -6.35
CA GLN A 162 26.93 26.95 -7.45
C GLN A 162 27.57 27.24 -8.81
N GLU A 163 28.30 28.33 -8.94
CA GLU A 163 29.06 28.67 -10.16
C GLU A 163 30.18 27.65 -10.42
N LYS A 164 31.03 27.37 -9.43
CA LYS A 164 32.10 26.36 -9.55
C LYS A 164 31.55 24.97 -9.85
N LEU A 165 30.39 24.62 -9.28
CA LEU A 165 29.73 23.35 -9.54
C LEU A 165 29.20 23.28 -10.98
N LYS A 166 28.71 24.40 -11.51
CA LYS A 166 28.28 24.52 -12.91
C LYS A 166 29.48 24.37 -13.85
N GLU A 167 30.57 25.10 -13.60
CA GLU A 167 31.84 24.99 -14.35
C GLU A 167 32.40 23.56 -14.32
N PHE A 168 32.39 22.92 -13.15
CA PHE A 168 32.82 21.52 -13.01
C PHE A 168 32.03 20.56 -13.92
N TYR A 169 30.70 20.71 -13.97
CA TYR A 169 29.86 19.88 -14.84
C TYR A 169 29.93 20.24 -16.33
N GLU A 170 30.39 21.45 -16.67
CA GLU A 170 30.70 21.85 -18.04
C GLU A 170 32.03 21.26 -18.51
N MET A 171 33.04 21.22 -17.63
CA MET A 171 34.38 20.68 -17.91
C MET A 171 34.47 19.16 -17.82
N HIS A 172 33.63 18.52 -16.99
CA HIS A 172 33.60 17.06 -16.77
C HIS A 172 32.21 16.48 -17.05
N PRO A 173 31.80 16.42 -18.33
CA PRO A 173 30.48 15.91 -18.73
C PRO A 173 30.28 14.43 -18.40
N GLU A 174 31.34 13.63 -18.28
CA GLU A 174 31.32 12.24 -17.82
C GLU A 174 31.00 12.08 -16.32
N GLU A 175 31.42 13.00 -15.45
CA GLU A 175 31.10 12.95 -14.01
C GLU A 175 29.67 13.40 -13.72
N LYS A 176 29.05 14.14 -14.65
CA LYS A 176 27.60 14.39 -14.67
C LYS A 176 26.80 13.07 -14.75
N ARG A 177 27.40 11.99 -15.29
CA ARG A 177 26.80 10.65 -15.46
C ARG A 177 26.65 9.86 -14.15
N GLY A 178 27.12 10.39 -13.01
CA GLY A 178 26.78 9.88 -11.68
C GLY A 178 25.30 10.03 -11.32
N THR A 179 24.58 10.88 -12.05
CA THR A 179 23.12 10.79 -12.17
C THR A 179 22.78 10.09 -13.48
N LYS A 180 22.46 8.79 -13.47
CA LYS A 180 21.86 8.06 -14.61
C LYS A 180 20.48 8.61 -15.05
N ARG A 181 20.19 9.89 -14.76
CA ARG A 181 18.90 10.56 -14.97
C ARG A 181 19.01 11.90 -15.68
N SER A 182 20.20 12.31 -16.14
CA SER A 182 20.37 13.60 -16.82
C SER A 182 19.91 13.59 -18.28
N HIS A 183 19.91 12.43 -18.94
CA HIS A 183 19.27 12.22 -20.25
C HIS A 183 17.77 11.91 -20.16
N LEU A 184 17.29 11.52 -18.97
CA LEU A 184 15.87 11.23 -18.76
C LEU A 184 15.09 12.54 -18.65
N PRO A 185 13.84 12.58 -19.17
CA PRO A 185 12.97 13.72 -18.97
C PRO A 185 12.79 14.02 -17.48
N PRO A 186 12.60 15.30 -17.09
CA PRO A 186 12.40 15.68 -15.70
C PRO A 186 11.07 15.10 -15.18
N PRO A 187 10.99 14.73 -13.89
CA PRO A 187 9.76 14.18 -13.33
C PRO A 187 8.64 15.22 -13.37
N PRO A 188 7.38 14.79 -13.57
CA PRO A 188 6.24 15.70 -13.71
C PRO A 188 5.92 16.40 -12.38
N LYS A 189 5.46 17.65 -12.49
CA LYS A 189 5.12 18.51 -11.33
C LYS A 189 3.71 18.18 -10.81
N THR A 190 3.53 18.23 -9.49
CA THR A 190 2.21 18.08 -8.85
C THR A 190 1.34 19.32 -9.08
N PRO A 191 0.00 19.23 -8.90
CA PRO A 191 -0.89 20.38 -9.05
C PRO A 191 -0.48 21.59 -8.21
N PHE A 192 -0.06 21.36 -6.97
CA PHE A 192 0.44 22.40 -6.08
C PHE A 192 1.75 23.02 -6.58
N GLN A 193 2.70 22.22 -7.08
CA GLN A 193 3.96 22.72 -7.62
C GLN A 193 3.75 23.58 -8.87
N ILE A 194 2.78 23.22 -9.73
CA ILE A 194 2.41 24.04 -10.88
C ILE A 194 1.82 25.38 -10.43
N TYR A 195 0.94 25.36 -9.44
CA TYR A 195 0.38 26.58 -8.85
C TYR A 195 1.48 27.47 -8.24
N GLN A 196 2.37 26.88 -7.44
CA GLN A 196 3.47 27.58 -6.79
C GLN A 196 4.41 28.23 -7.81
N ALA A 197 4.76 27.53 -8.88
CA ALA A 197 5.58 28.07 -9.95
C ALA A 197 4.91 29.28 -10.64
N GLU A 198 3.62 29.17 -10.99
CA GLU A 198 2.88 30.27 -11.62
C GLU A 198 2.75 31.49 -10.67
N LYS A 199 2.67 31.26 -9.36
CA LYS A 199 2.60 32.34 -8.36
C LYS A 199 3.94 32.97 -8.05
N LEU A 200 5.01 32.20 -8.10
CA LEU A 200 6.38 32.70 -7.93
C LEU A 200 6.73 33.67 -9.05
N GLU A 201 6.34 33.36 -10.29
CA GLU A 201 6.53 34.25 -11.45
C GLU A 201 5.78 35.59 -11.33
N LYS A 202 4.67 35.65 -10.59
CA LYS A 202 3.78 36.81 -10.56
C LYS A 202 3.91 37.68 -9.32
N ASN A 203 4.20 37.09 -8.16
CA ASN A 203 4.06 37.74 -6.85
C ASN A 203 5.26 37.50 -5.90
N ALA A 204 6.46 37.26 -6.42
CA ALA A 204 7.64 37.11 -5.58
C ALA A 204 7.99 38.45 -4.91
N ASP A 205 7.68 38.58 -3.61
CA ASP A 205 8.17 39.67 -2.77
C ASP A 205 9.68 39.47 -2.52
N PRO A 206 10.56 40.41 -2.90
CA PRO A 206 12.00 40.30 -2.71
C PRO A 206 12.46 40.09 -1.26
N GLY A 207 11.61 40.39 -0.27
CA GLY A 207 11.95 40.26 1.16
C GLY A 207 11.49 38.95 1.83
N MET A 208 10.67 38.12 1.16
CA MET A 208 10.07 36.93 1.77
C MET A 208 10.99 35.72 1.64
N THR A 209 11.16 34.95 2.72
CA THR A 209 11.96 33.72 2.65
C THR A 209 11.25 32.65 1.80
N HIS A 210 12.03 31.76 1.18
CA HIS A 210 11.48 30.68 0.36
C HIS A 210 10.52 29.76 1.14
N ALA A 211 10.75 29.56 2.44
CA ALA A 211 9.88 28.75 3.30
C ALA A 211 8.52 29.44 3.54
N GLU A 212 8.54 30.74 3.85
CA GLU A 212 7.32 31.54 4.03
C GLU A 212 6.51 31.60 2.74
N PHE A 213 7.16 31.77 1.59
CA PHE A 213 6.50 31.74 0.30
C PHE A 213 5.85 30.38 0.01
N HIS A 214 6.53 29.29 0.36
CA HIS A 214 6.01 27.93 0.21
C HIS A 214 4.74 27.73 1.05
N ASP A 215 4.77 28.12 2.32
CA ASP A 215 3.63 27.94 3.24
C ASP A 215 2.46 28.86 2.89
N LEU A 216 2.73 30.10 2.48
CA LEU A 216 1.72 31.02 1.96
C LEU A 216 1.07 30.46 0.70
N SER A 217 1.89 30.00 -0.26
CA SER A 217 1.40 29.35 -1.48
C SER A 217 0.52 28.15 -1.17
N ARG A 218 0.89 27.34 -0.16
CA ARG A 218 0.12 26.18 0.26
C ARG A 218 -1.25 26.58 0.79
N ARG A 219 -1.34 27.54 1.72
CA ARG A 219 -2.62 28.04 2.24
C ARG A 219 -3.50 28.59 1.14
N MET A 220 -2.92 29.36 0.22
CA MET A 220 -3.65 29.94 -0.90
C MET A 220 -4.17 28.86 -1.86
N TYR A 221 -3.37 27.82 -2.13
CA TYR A 221 -3.76 26.68 -2.96
C TYR A 221 -4.89 25.86 -2.32
N ASP A 222 -4.80 25.61 -1.01
CA ASP A 222 -5.83 24.88 -0.27
C ASP A 222 -7.17 25.64 -0.23
N GLY A 223 -7.13 26.97 -0.17
CA GLY A 223 -8.30 27.85 -0.26
C GLY A 223 -8.85 28.08 -1.68
N LEU A 224 -8.30 27.47 -2.73
CA LEU A 224 -8.80 27.63 -4.10
C LEU A 224 -10.18 26.96 -4.28
N LYS A 225 -11.10 27.68 -4.93
CA LYS A 225 -12.37 27.10 -5.42
C LYS A 225 -12.11 25.92 -6.35
N THR A 226 -12.98 24.90 -6.31
CA THR A 226 -12.86 23.65 -7.07
C THR A 226 -12.51 23.87 -8.54
N LYS A 227 -13.25 24.74 -9.25
CA LYS A 227 -12.99 25.07 -10.67
C LYS A 227 -11.55 25.55 -10.94
N ARG A 228 -11.00 26.39 -10.06
CA ARG A 228 -9.61 26.87 -10.17
C ARG A 228 -8.61 25.78 -9.82
N LYS A 229 -8.90 24.96 -8.80
CA LYS A 229 -8.04 23.84 -8.39
C LYS A 229 -7.94 22.77 -9.48
N VAL A 230 -9.06 22.45 -10.14
CA VAL A 230 -9.11 21.48 -11.25
C VAL A 230 -8.25 21.90 -12.44
N LYS A 231 -8.15 23.20 -12.76
CA LYS A 231 -7.22 23.70 -13.79
C LYS A 231 -5.79 23.21 -13.57
N TYR A 232 -5.30 23.27 -12.33
CA TYR A 232 -3.94 22.82 -11.99
C TYR A 232 -3.83 21.29 -11.99
N ILE A 233 -4.88 20.59 -11.58
CA ILE A 233 -4.96 19.12 -11.62
C ILE A 233 -4.89 18.61 -13.07
N MET A 234 -5.61 19.26 -13.99
CA MET A 234 -5.57 18.92 -15.42
C MET A 234 -4.17 19.15 -16.01
N LYS A 235 -3.55 20.30 -15.74
CA LYS A 235 -2.17 20.58 -16.19
C LYS A 235 -1.15 19.57 -15.66
N ALA A 236 -1.28 19.16 -14.39
CA ALA A 236 -0.42 18.15 -13.81
C ALA A 236 -0.59 16.80 -14.53
N ARG A 237 -1.83 16.40 -14.80
CA ARG A 237 -2.14 15.17 -15.53
C ARG A 237 -1.56 15.17 -16.94
N GLU A 238 -1.71 16.27 -17.67
CA GLU A 238 -1.15 16.45 -19.00
C GLU A 238 0.39 16.35 -18.97
N GLY A 239 1.04 16.99 -18.00
CA GLY A 239 2.48 16.87 -17.79
C GLY A 239 2.92 15.42 -17.48
N LEU A 240 2.11 14.64 -16.77
CA LEU A 240 2.39 13.22 -16.54
C LEU A 240 2.27 12.41 -17.83
N VAL A 241 1.24 12.63 -18.64
CA VAL A 241 1.08 11.97 -19.94
C VAL A 241 2.29 12.26 -20.84
N GLN A 242 2.68 13.53 -20.91
CA GLN A 242 3.83 13.97 -21.70
C GLN A 242 5.13 13.32 -21.22
N TYR A 243 5.34 13.27 -19.91
CA TYR A 243 6.47 12.57 -19.31
C TYR A 243 6.51 11.08 -19.67
N VAL A 244 5.38 10.38 -19.68
CA VAL A 244 5.33 8.97 -20.08
C VAL A 244 5.65 8.80 -21.57
N LYS A 245 5.16 9.69 -22.44
CA LYS A 245 5.49 9.69 -23.87
C LYS A 245 6.99 9.91 -24.08
N GLU A 246 7.59 10.88 -23.39
CA GLU A 246 9.02 11.17 -23.46
C GLU A 246 9.87 10.00 -22.92
N LEU A 247 9.45 9.34 -21.84
CA LEU A 247 10.10 8.13 -21.34
C LEU A 247 10.03 6.98 -22.35
N SER A 248 8.91 6.82 -23.06
CA SER A 248 8.77 5.80 -24.10
C SER A 248 9.74 6.04 -25.25
N VAL A 249 9.89 7.29 -25.69
CA VAL A 249 10.87 7.68 -26.72
C VAL A 249 12.29 7.45 -26.22
N HIS A 250 12.60 7.85 -24.99
CA HIS A 250 13.90 7.61 -24.38
C HIS A 250 14.25 6.12 -24.31
N ASN A 251 13.30 5.27 -23.91
CA ASN A 251 13.52 3.82 -23.87
C ASN A 251 13.79 3.23 -25.25
N ALA A 252 13.15 3.76 -26.30
CA ALA A 252 13.41 3.33 -27.68
C ALA A 252 14.81 3.74 -28.16
N LEU A 253 15.31 4.91 -27.74
CA LEU A 253 16.63 5.41 -28.10
C LEU A 253 17.76 4.81 -27.26
N PHE A 254 17.47 4.44 -26.00
CA PHE A 254 18.44 3.93 -25.04
C PHE A 254 17.87 2.70 -24.28
N PRO A 255 17.77 1.51 -24.92
CA PRO A 255 17.15 0.33 -24.31
C PRO A 255 17.92 -0.25 -23.11
N GLU A 256 19.21 0.05 -23.01
CA GLU A 256 20.09 -0.37 -21.91
C GLU A 256 19.88 0.44 -20.61
N ASP A 257 19.18 1.58 -20.70
CA ASP A 257 18.92 2.45 -19.56
C ASP A 257 17.65 2.01 -18.80
N ALA A 258 17.80 1.79 -17.49
CA ALA A 258 16.68 1.44 -16.63
C ALA A 258 15.66 2.60 -16.52
N ILE A 259 14.45 2.39 -17.04
CA ILE A 259 13.34 3.34 -16.93
C ILE A 259 12.87 3.48 -15.47
N PRO A 260 12.65 4.71 -14.95
CA PRO A 260 12.03 4.91 -13.65
C PRO A 260 10.58 4.42 -13.59
N SER A 261 10.17 3.86 -12.45
CA SER A 261 8.76 3.53 -12.18
C SER A 261 7.90 4.80 -12.17
N ILE A 262 6.91 4.83 -13.08
CA ILE A 262 5.94 5.92 -13.18
C ILE A 262 4.97 5.83 -11.98
N LYS A 263 4.81 6.94 -11.26
CA LYS A 263 3.88 7.04 -10.12
C LYS A 263 2.77 8.03 -10.44
N ASN A 264 1.58 7.77 -9.91
CA ASN A 264 0.47 8.72 -9.99
C ASN A 264 0.78 9.94 -9.10
N ILE A 265 0.80 11.14 -9.70
CA ILE A 265 1.13 12.40 -9.02
C ILE A 265 -0.06 13.04 -8.31
N LEU A 266 -1.28 12.62 -8.64
CA LEU A 266 -2.51 13.15 -8.06
C LEU A 266 -2.87 12.38 -6.79
N ASN A 267 -3.29 13.09 -5.75
CA ASN A 267 -3.84 12.46 -4.55
C ASN A 267 -5.30 11.99 -4.76
N SER A 268 -5.88 11.32 -3.76
CA SER A 268 -7.23 10.75 -3.91
C SER A 268 -8.33 11.79 -4.08
N GLU A 269 -8.22 12.95 -3.42
CA GLU A 269 -9.19 14.03 -3.53
C GLU A 269 -9.08 14.74 -4.87
N GLU A 270 -7.86 14.99 -5.35
CA GLU A 270 -7.60 15.60 -6.65
C GLU A 270 -8.13 14.74 -7.81
N ARG A 271 -7.97 13.41 -7.71
CA ARG A 271 -8.58 12.48 -8.68
C ARG A 271 -10.10 12.55 -8.67
N LYS A 272 -10.70 12.54 -7.47
CA LYS A 272 -12.15 12.66 -7.32
C LYS A 272 -12.66 13.97 -7.94
N MET A 273 -12.00 15.10 -7.64
CA MET A 273 -12.36 16.41 -8.22
C MET A 273 -12.25 16.41 -9.75
N LEU A 274 -11.22 15.76 -10.31
CA LEU A 274 -11.06 15.66 -11.76
C LEU A 274 -12.15 14.79 -12.40
N GLU A 275 -12.50 13.67 -11.78
CA GLU A 275 -13.57 12.78 -12.26
C GLU A 275 -14.94 13.47 -12.20
N GLU A 276 -15.25 14.16 -11.11
CA GLU A 276 -16.47 14.98 -10.98
C GLU A 276 -16.50 16.10 -12.04
N TRP A 277 -15.37 16.75 -12.29
CA TRP A 277 -15.26 17.78 -13.33
C TRP A 277 -15.46 17.23 -14.75
N LYS A 278 -15.06 15.98 -14.98
CA LYS A 278 -15.31 15.24 -16.24
C LYS A 278 -16.75 14.73 -16.37
N GLY A 279 -17.62 15.05 -15.41
CA GLY A 279 -19.04 14.69 -15.46
C GLY A 279 -19.35 13.32 -14.86
N LYS A 280 -18.43 12.71 -14.09
CA LYS A 280 -18.75 11.48 -13.36
C LYS A 280 -19.91 11.75 -12.40
N PRO A 281 -21.02 10.98 -12.48
CA PRO A 281 -22.16 11.15 -11.58
C PRO A 281 -21.74 11.03 -10.11
N ALA A 282 -22.35 11.83 -9.25
CA ALA A 282 -22.09 11.77 -7.81
C ALA A 282 -22.67 10.48 -7.21
N THR A 283 -21.90 9.79 -6.38
CA THR A 283 -22.38 8.56 -5.73
C THR A 283 -23.57 8.86 -4.81
N PRO A 284 -24.68 8.12 -4.94
CA PRO A 284 -25.87 8.33 -4.14
C PRO A 284 -25.64 7.84 -2.70
N PRO A 285 -26.45 8.30 -1.74
CA PRO A 285 -26.45 7.75 -0.39
C PRO A 285 -26.70 6.24 -0.41
N ASN A 286 -25.92 5.48 0.36
CA ASN A 286 -25.91 4.02 0.34
C ASN A 286 -26.96 3.36 1.27
N SER A 287 -27.74 4.16 2.01
CA SER A 287 -28.78 3.71 2.92
C SER A 287 -29.82 4.81 3.13
N GLY A 288 -31.00 4.43 3.65
CA GLY A 288 -32.04 5.38 4.04
C GLY A 288 -31.54 6.40 5.08
N TYR A 289 -30.75 5.95 6.05
CA TYR A 289 -30.12 6.84 7.04
C TYR A 289 -29.15 7.84 6.39
N SER A 290 -28.32 7.40 5.43
CA SER A 290 -27.40 8.29 4.72
C SER A 290 -28.14 9.33 3.89
N TYR A 291 -29.28 8.95 3.29
CA TYR A 291 -30.14 9.87 2.54
C TYR A 291 -30.80 10.89 3.48
N PHE A 292 -31.42 10.42 4.56
CA PHE A 292 -32.00 11.26 5.61
C PHE A 292 -30.97 12.23 6.20
N SER A 293 -29.77 11.73 6.53
CA SER A 293 -28.69 12.55 7.07
C SER A 293 -28.30 13.68 6.12
N ARG A 294 -28.26 13.41 4.82
CA ARG A 294 -27.96 14.42 3.81
C ARG A 294 -29.04 15.51 3.76
N MET A 295 -30.31 15.13 3.84
CA MET A 295 -31.43 16.09 3.90
C MET A 295 -31.39 16.92 5.18
N MET A 296 -31.13 16.28 6.33
CA MET A 296 -31.11 16.96 7.62
C MET A 296 -29.90 17.87 7.82
N LEU A 297 -28.77 17.59 7.17
CA LEU A 297 -27.62 18.50 7.16
C LEU A 297 -27.92 19.83 6.43
N ASP A 298 -28.90 19.84 5.54
CA ASP A 298 -29.34 21.05 4.84
C ASP A 298 -30.38 21.86 5.62
N ASN A 299 -30.89 21.34 6.75
CA ASN A 299 -31.79 22.04 7.65
C ASN A 299 -31.06 23.17 8.39
N GLU A 300 -31.65 24.37 8.40
CA GLU A 300 -31.07 25.58 9.00
C GLU A 300 -30.77 25.44 10.50
N GLU A 301 -31.58 24.69 11.25
CA GLU A 301 -31.35 24.46 12.69
C GLU A 301 -30.11 23.57 12.91
N VAL A 302 -29.93 22.56 12.05
CA VAL A 302 -28.77 21.67 12.11
C VAL A 302 -27.50 22.38 11.62
N LYS A 303 -27.59 23.26 10.62
CA LYS A 303 -26.43 24.03 10.12
C LYS A 303 -25.81 24.94 11.19
N LYS A 304 -26.59 25.46 12.13
CA LYS A 304 -26.07 26.32 13.21
C LYS A 304 -25.19 25.55 14.19
N LEU A 305 -25.35 24.24 14.29
CA LEU A 305 -24.62 23.40 15.24
C LEU A 305 -23.18 23.10 14.75
N PRO A 306 -22.21 22.90 15.65
CA PRO A 306 -20.90 22.33 15.34
C PRO A 306 -20.99 20.96 14.65
N ASN A 307 -20.09 20.67 13.68
CA ASN A 307 -20.14 19.45 12.86
C ASN A 307 -20.30 18.12 13.64
N LYS A 308 -19.64 18.00 14.80
CA LYS A 308 -19.76 16.80 15.65
C LYS A 308 -21.16 16.65 16.27
N GLN A 309 -21.79 17.77 16.63
CA GLN A 309 -23.14 17.80 17.19
C GLN A 309 -24.20 17.61 16.11
N ARG A 310 -23.99 18.11 14.88
CA ARG A 310 -24.90 17.89 13.74
C ARG A 310 -25.23 16.41 13.55
N MET A 311 -24.21 15.56 13.49
CA MET A 311 -24.40 14.13 13.26
C MET A 311 -25.06 13.41 14.45
N GLN A 312 -24.87 13.92 15.68
CA GLN A 312 -25.53 13.37 16.88
C GLN A 312 -27.03 13.67 16.86
N GLU A 313 -27.42 14.91 16.57
CA GLU A 313 -28.83 15.30 16.47
C GLU A 313 -29.53 14.57 15.31
N ILE A 314 -28.88 14.46 14.15
CA ILE A 314 -29.42 13.69 13.02
C ILE A 314 -29.63 12.22 13.39
N SER A 315 -28.70 11.61 14.13
CA SER A 315 -28.85 10.22 14.57
C SER A 315 -29.99 10.06 15.57
N LYS A 316 -30.23 11.07 16.43
CA LYS A 316 -31.36 11.10 17.36
C LYS A 316 -32.68 11.20 16.59
N PHE A 317 -32.81 12.14 15.67
CA PHE A 317 -34.01 12.26 14.82
C PHE A 317 -34.29 10.98 14.04
N TRP A 318 -33.26 10.32 13.48
CA TRP A 318 -33.45 9.05 12.79
C TRP A 318 -34.03 7.93 13.68
N LYS A 319 -33.71 7.93 14.97
CA LYS A 319 -34.24 6.95 15.93
C LYS A 319 -35.66 7.26 16.38
N GLU A 320 -36.04 8.53 16.33
CA GLU A 320 -37.39 9.00 16.67
C GLU A 320 -38.40 8.74 15.55
N LEU A 321 -37.93 8.58 14.30
CA LEU A 321 -38.78 8.20 13.17
C LEU A 321 -39.37 6.80 13.33
N SER A 322 -40.64 6.67 12.95
CA SER A 322 -41.34 5.39 12.80
C SER A 322 -40.69 4.50 11.73
N ASP A 323 -41.05 3.21 11.71
CA ASP A 323 -40.59 2.30 10.67
C ASP A 323 -41.13 2.69 9.28
N GLU A 324 -42.35 3.21 9.20
CA GLU A 324 -42.97 3.69 7.97
C GLU A 324 -42.24 4.91 7.40
N GLU A 325 -41.91 5.89 8.24
CA GLU A 325 -41.12 7.06 7.82
C GLU A 325 -39.70 6.67 7.40
N ARG A 326 -39.06 5.74 8.11
CA ARG A 326 -37.75 5.20 7.73
C ARG A 326 -37.80 4.44 6.40
N ALA A 327 -38.91 3.76 6.09
CA ALA A 327 -39.12 3.09 4.82
C ALA A 327 -39.15 4.09 3.65
N ILE A 328 -39.76 5.26 3.81
CA ILE A 328 -39.77 6.33 2.78
C ILE A 328 -38.35 6.73 2.39
N TYR A 329 -37.49 7.04 3.37
CA TYR A 329 -36.10 7.42 3.10
C TYR A 329 -35.28 6.26 2.50
N THR A 330 -35.56 5.04 2.94
CA THR A 330 -34.91 3.84 2.42
C THR A 330 -35.27 3.60 0.95
N ASN A 331 -36.56 3.69 0.60
CA ASN A 331 -37.05 3.58 -0.76
C ASN A 331 -36.47 4.67 -1.65
N ARG A 332 -36.39 5.91 -1.16
CA ARG A 332 -35.79 7.00 -1.92
C ARG A 332 -34.29 6.82 -2.15
N ALA A 333 -33.55 6.31 -1.16
CA ALA A 333 -32.14 5.96 -1.33
C ALA A 333 -31.94 4.83 -2.36
N LEU A 334 -32.84 3.84 -2.39
CA LEU A 334 -32.82 2.78 -3.41
C LEU A 334 -33.10 3.33 -4.80
N GLN A 335 -34.10 4.19 -4.97
CA GLN A 335 -34.39 4.85 -6.26
C GLN A 335 -33.19 5.63 -6.78
N LEU A 336 -32.59 6.48 -5.95
CA LEU A 336 -31.38 7.24 -6.32
C LEU A 336 -30.20 6.32 -6.69
N ARG A 337 -30.13 5.12 -6.09
CA ARG A 337 -29.13 4.11 -6.46
C ARG A 337 -29.37 3.55 -7.85
N GLU A 338 -30.62 3.26 -8.21
CA GLU A 338 -30.96 2.79 -9.56
C GLU A 338 -30.79 3.91 -10.61
N GLU A 339 -31.22 5.13 -10.32
CA GLU A 339 -30.96 6.31 -11.16
C GLU A 339 -29.45 6.51 -11.39
N TYR A 340 -28.64 6.40 -10.34
CA TYR A 340 -27.19 6.48 -10.45
C TYR A 340 -26.61 5.39 -11.34
N LYS A 341 -27.11 4.14 -11.27
CA LYS A 341 -26.62 3.06 -12.15
C LYS A 341 -26.81 3.42 -13.62
N LEU A 342 -27.97 3.99 -13.96
CA LEU A 342 -28.27 4.44 -15.33
C LEU A 342 -27.36 5.60 -15.74
N LEU A 343 -27.27 6.66 -14.93
CA LEU A 343 -26.40 7.81 -15.20
C LEU A 343 -24.92 7.41 -15.30
N TYR A 344 -24.49 6.45 -14.48
CA TYR A 344 -23.12 5.95 -14.50
C TYR A 344 -22.85 5.10 -15.73
N ALA A 345 -23.83 4.29 -16.18
CA ALA A 345 -23.72 3.54 -17.44
C ALA A 345 -23.61 4.49 -18.64
N SER A 346 -24.46 5.52 -18.73
CA SER A 346 -24.35 6.53 -19.79
C SER A 346 -23.03 7.31 -19.72
N TYR A 347 -22.54 7.60 -18.51
CA TYR A 347 -21.21 8.19 -18.34
C TYR A 347 -20.11 7.29 -18.90
N LEU A 348 -20.13 5.98 -18.61
CA LEU A 348 -19.15 5.03 -19.15
C LEU A 348 -19.22 4.93 -20.67
N GLU A 349 -20.41 4.99 -21.26
CA GLU A 349 -20.61 4.99 -22.72
C GLU A 349 -20.08 6.27 -23.37
N SER A 350 -20.30 7.43 -22.73
CA SER A 350 -19.78 8.73 -23.19
C SER A 350 -18.28 8.92 -22.95
N LYS A 351 -17.68 8.08 -22.08
CA LYS A 351 -16.29 8.20 -21.69
C LYS A 351 -15.42 7.55 -22.78
N GLU A 352 -14.90 8.36 -23.69
CA GLU A 352 -13.84 7.92 -24.58
C GLU A 352 -12.62 7.48 -23.74
N GLU A 353 -12.23 6.22 -23.89
CA GLU A 353 -11.00 5.69 -23.31
C GLU A 353 -9.81 6.26 -24.10
N THR A 354 -9.40 7.46 -23.72
CA THR A 354 -8.26 8.13 -24.37
C THR A 354 -6.97 7.34 -24.13
N LEU A 355 -6.10 7.28 -25.14
CA LEU A 355 -4.76 6.69 -25.02
C LEU A 355 -3.98 7.26 -23.81
N ASP A 356 -4.24 8.52 -23.47
CA ASP A 356 -3.67 9.21 -22.31
C ASP A 356 -4.14 8.63 -20.95
N ASP A 357 -5.34 8.05 -20.87
CA ASP A 357 -5.86 7.38 -19.67
C ASP A 357 -5.19 6.01 -19.45
N LEU A 358 -4.75 5.34 -20.52
CA LEU A 358 -4.04 4.05 -20.48
C LEU A 358 -2.55 4.20 -20.12
N LEU A 359 -1.94 5.34 -20.47
CA LEU A 359 -0.53 5.63 -20.19
C LEU A 359 -0.26 5.92 -18.71
N ILE A 360 -1.28 6.33 -17.94
CA ILE A 360 -1.12 6.66 -16.53
C ILE A 360 -1.35 5.40 -15.69
N PRO A 361 -0.37 4.97 -14.87
CA PRO A 361 -0.55 3.80 -14.02
C PRO A 361 -1.72 4.01 -13.05
N PRO A 362 -2.55 2.98 -12.83
CA PRO A 362 -3.66 3.06 -11.91
C PRO A 362 -3.16 3.43 -10.51
N PRO A 363 -4.00 4.09 -9.69
CA PRO A 363 -3.60 4.40 -8.32
C PRO A 363 -3.16 3.12 -7.62
N SER A 364 -1.97 3.17 -7.02
CA SER A 364 -1.50 2.13 -6.11
C SER A 364 -2.58 1.92 -5.06
N LYS A 365 -3.33 0.82 -5.19
CA LYS A 365 -4.14 0.31 -4.09
C LYS A 365 -3.10 -0.06 -3.04
N LYS A 366 -2.97 0.75 -1.98
CA LYS A 366 -2.46 0.21 -0.71
C LYS A 366 -3.46 -0.88 -0.35
N SER A 367 -3.20 -2.10 -0.77
CA SER A 367 -3.94 -3.25 -0.30
C SER A 367 -3.68 -3.28 1.20
N LYS A 368 -4.64 -2.78 1.98
CA LYS A 368 -5.07 -3.62 3.09
C LYS A 368 -5.54 -4.89 2.40
N THR A 369 -4.73 -5.93 2.49
CA THR A 369 -5.00 -7.23 1.92
C THR A 369 -6.26 -7.76 2.61
N THR A 370 -7.43 -7.38 2.09
CA THR A 370 -8.68 -8.00 2.49
C THR A 370 -8.71 -9.39 1.84
N ALA A 371 -9.26 -10.36 2.55
CA ALA A 371 -9.28 -11.77 2.13
C ALA A 371 -9.79 -11.98 0.69
N ALA A 372 -10.65 -11.09 0.19
CA ALA A 372 -11.15 -11.09 -1.19
C ALA A 372 -10.05 -10.93 -2.27
N SER A 373 -8.96 -10.20 -2.00
CA SER A 373 -7.85 -10.04 -2.95
C SER A 373 -6.99 -11.29 -3.05
N LYS A 374 -6.89 -12.09 -1.97
CA LYS A 374 -6.19 -13.38 -1.99
C LYS A 374 -6.98 -14.41 -2.79
N GLU A 375 -8.31 -14.36 -2.78
CA GLU A 375 -9.17 -15.32 -3.50
C GLU A 375 -9.16 -15.16 -5.02
N SER A 376 -9.00 -13.94 -5.56
CA SER A 376 -8.89 -13.75 -7.02
C SER A 376 -7.65 -14.44 -7.61
N HIS A 377 -6.59 -14.61 -6.81
CA HIS A 377 -5.36 -15.31 -7.21
C HIS A 377 -5.51 -16.85 -7.21
N PHE A 378 -6.60 -17.41 -6.69
CA PHE A 378 -6.85 -18.87 -6.63
C PHE A 378 -7.92 -19.36 -7.61
N LEU A 379 -8.63 -18.46 -8.29
CA LEU A 379 -9.57 -18.83 -9.34
C LEU A 379 -8.81 -19.11 -10.63
N LYS A 380 -8.84 -20.38 -11.08
CA LYS A 380 -8.13 -20.80 -12.29
C LYS A 380 -8.95 -20.34 -13.50
N THR A 381 -8.29 -19.68 -14.45
CA THR A 381 -8.94 -19.15 -15.63
C THR A 381 -9.16 -20.23 -16.70
N PRO A 382 -10.02 -20.02 -17.71
CA PRO A 382 -10.19 -20.96 -18.82
C PRO A 382 -8.87 -21.32 -19.50
N GLU A 383 -7.97 -20.34 -19.63
CA GLU A 383 -6.62 -20.48 -20.16
C GLU A 383 -5.77 -21.44 -19.31
N TYR A 384 -5.92 -21.40 -17.98
CA TYR A 384 -5.22 -22.32 -17.08
C TYR A 384 -5.66 -23.76 -17.32
N PHE A 385 -6.96 -24.02 -17.42
CA PHE A 385 -7.47 -25.37 -17.68
C PHE A 385 -7.07 -25.87 -19.06
N TYR A 386 -7.00 -24.97 -20.05
CA TYR A 386 -6.48 -25.29 -21.36
C TYR A 386 -5.00 -25.67 -21.33
N ALA A 387 -4.18 -24.84 -20.67
CA ALA A 387 -2.75 -25.07 -20.56
C ALA A 387 -2.42 -26.33 -19.76
N PHE A 388 -3.22 -26.65 -18.75
CA PHE A 388 -3.10 -27.90 -18.01
C PHE A 388 -3.46 -29.12 -18.88
N ALA A 389 -4.51 -29.02 -19.71
CA ALA A 389 -4.97 -30.13 -20.55
C ALA A 389 -4.08 -30.39 -21.78
N LYS A 390 -3.43 -29.35 -22.32
CA LYS A 390 -2.66 -29.41 -23.57
C LYS A 390 -1.16 -29.19 -23.40
N GLY A 391 -0.69 -28.77 -22.23
CA GLY A 391 0.73 -28.49 -21.99
C GLY A 391 1.65 -29.70 -22.20
N ALA A 392 1.21 -30.91 -21.88
CA ALA A 392 1.98 -32.13 -22.13
C ALA A 392 2.16 -32.40 -23.63
N GLN A 393 1.09 -32.25 -24.41
CA GLN A 393 1.12 -32.42 -25.86
C GLN A 393 2.05 -31.38 -26.52
N PHE A 394 1.97 -30.11 -26.09
CA PHE A 394 2.84 -29.06 -26.62
C PHE A 394 4.31 -29.30 -26.23
N LYS A 395 4.57 -29.86 -25.04
CA LYS A 395 5.95 -30.20 -24.60
C LYS A 395 6.56 -31.32 -25.45
N GLU A 396 5.75 -32.25 -25.94
CA GLU A 396 6.20 -33.30 -26.86
C GLU A 396 6.41 -32.77 -28.29
N GLU A 397 5.55 -31.86 -28.75
CA GLU A 397 5.68 -31.23 -30.08
C GLU A 397 6.83 -30.20 -30.15
N PHE A 398 7.14 -29.53 -29.03
CA PHE A 398 8.19 -28.50 -28.94
C PHE A 398 9.13 -28.72 -27.74
N PRO A 399 9.96 -29.78 -27.75
CA PRO A 399 10.79 -30.18 -26.61
C PRO A 399 11.97 -29.23 -26.32
N THR A 400 12.33 -28.37 -27.27
CA THR A 400 13.45 -27.42 -27.16
C THR A 400 13.05 -26.06 -26.58
N LEU A 401 11.76 -25.77 -26.43
CA LEU A 401 11.27 -24.50 -25.88
C LEU A 401 11.37 -24.48 -24.35
N SER A 402 11.71 -23.30 -23.80
CA SER A 402 11.69 -23.12 -22.35
C SER A 402 10.27 -23.24 -21.79
N PRO A 403 10.10 -23.58 -20.50
CA PRO A 403 8.78 -23.65 -19.87
C PRO A 403 7.94 -22.37 -20.01
N HIS A 404 8.59 -21.21 -20.10
CA HIS A 404 7.94 -19.92 -20.30
C HIS A 404 7.45 -19.75 -21.73
N GLU A 405 8.31 -20.02 -22.72
CA GLU A 405 7.95 -19.94 -24.15
C GLU A 405 6.86 -20.95 -24.51
N LEU A 406 6.96 -22.18 -23.98
CA LEU A 406 5.93 -23.21 -24.14
C LEU A 406 4.59 -22.75 -23.60
N ARG A 407 4.58 -22.10 -22.42
CA ARG A 407 3.36 -21.55 -21.82
C ARG A 407 2.77 -20.43 -22.68
N MET A 408 3.60 -19.55 -23.24
CA MET A 408 3.12 -18.49 -24.14
C MET A 408 2.51 -19.06 -25.42
N LEU A 409 3.16 -20.05 -26.03
CA LEU A 409 2.67 -20.74 -27.23
C LEU A 409 1.31 -21.44 -26.98
N VAL A 410 1.16 -22.09 -25.82
CA VAL A 410 -0.09 -22.76 -25.43
C VAL A 410 -1.24 -21.75 -25.23
N LEU A 411 -0.93 -20.57 -24.69
CA LEU A 411 -1.92 -19.49 -24.50
C LEU A 411 -2.31 -18.83 -25.82
N GLU A 412 -1.35 -18.64 -26.73
CA GLU A 412 -1.61 -18.14 -28.08
C GLU A 412 -2.47 -19.13 -28.89
N HIS A 413 -2.19 -20.42 -28.78
CA HIS A 413 -3.04 -21.45 -29.37
C HIS A 413 -4.45 -21.48 -28.75
N PHE A 414 -4.59 -21.24 -27.44
CA PHE A 414 -5.92 -21.06 -26.84
C PHE A 414 -6.65 -19.85 -27.43
N ALA A 415 -5.96 -18.73 -27.63
CA ALA A 415 -6.53 -17.52 -28.19
C ALA A 415 -7.05 -17.72 -29.63
N SER A 416 -6.39 -18.56 -30.43
CA SER A 416 -6.80 -18.89 -31.79
C SER A 416 -7.91 -19.95 -31.91
N LEU A 417 -8.30 -20.61 -30.80
CA LEU A 417 -9.42 -21.57 -30.81
C LEU A 417 -10.77 -20.90 -31.11
N SER A 418 -11.65 -21.65 -31.77
CA SER A 418 -13.05 -21.26 -31.94
C SER A 418 -13.81 -21.20 -30.61
N ASN A 419 -14.80 -20.31 -30.52
CA ASN A 419 -15.60 -20.11 -29.31
C ASN A 419 -16.26 -21.41 -28.81
N LYS A 420 -16.67 -22.31 -29.72
CA LYS A 420 -17.21 -23.64 -29.37
C LYS A 420 -16.20 -24.51 -28.62
N LYS A 421 -14.91 -24.43 -28.95
CA LYS A 421 -13.83 -25.18 -28.27
C LYS A 421 -13.44 -24.52 -26.94
N LYS A 422 -13.50 -23.18 -26.84
CA LYS A 422 -13.25 -22.42 -25.60
C LYS A 422 -14.33 -22.64 -24.54
N LEU A 423 -15.59 -22.81 -24.96
CA LEU A 423 -16.75 -22.99 -24.07
C LEU A 423 -16.58 -24.14 -23.06
N LYS A 424 -15.88 -25.22 -23.44
CA LYS A 424 -15.54 -26.33 -22.54
C LYS A 424 -14.70 -25.88 -21.35
N TYR A 425 -13.69 -25.05 -21.58
CA TYR A 425 -12.76 -24.58 -20.55
C TYR A 425 -13.37 -23.44 -19.73
N GLU A 426 -14.25 -22.64 -20.33
CA GLU A 426 -15.09 -21.69 -19.62
C GLU A 426 -16.06 -22.37 -18.65
N ALA A 427 -16.66 -23.49 -19.05
CA ALA A 427 -17.53 -24.27 -18.17
C ALA A 427 -16.78 -24.81 -16.95
N LEU A 428 -15.55 -25.31 -17.12
CA LEU A 428 -14.69 -25.79 -16.03
C LEU A 428 -14.30 -24.67 -15.06
N ALA A 429 -13.97 -23.48 -15.57
CA ALA A 429 -13.69 -22.32 -14.74
C ALA A 429 -14.94 -21.88 -13.94
N ARG A 430 -16.13 -21.89 -14.57
CA ARG A 430 -17.40 -21.58 -13.90
C ARG A 430 -17.78 -22.62 -12.85
N GLU A 431 -17.49 -23.90 -13.09
CA GLU A 431 -17.75 -24.98 -12.13
C GLU A 431 -16.87 -24.84 -10.88
N GLN A 432 -15.60 -24.49 -11.02
CA GLN A 432 -14.71 -24.23 -9.89
C GLN A 432 -15.22 -23.06 -9.02
N VAL A 433 -15.75 -22.01 -9.63
CA VAL A 433 -16.38 -20.87 -8.92
C VAL A 433 -17.61 -21.34 -8.14
N LYS A 434 -18.45 -22.19 -8.73
CA LYS A 434 -19.62 -22.77 -8.04
C LYS A 434 -19.20 -23.64 -6.85
N GLU A 435 -18.17 -24.47 -7.01
CA GLU A 435 -17.71 -25.38 -5.96
C GLU A 435 -17.01 -24.65 -4.81
N THR A 436 -16.24 -23.61 -5.12
CA THR A 436 -15.66 -22.71 -4.10
C THR A 436 -16.75 -21.90 -3.36
N GLY A 437 -17.83 -21.52 -4.05
CA GLY A 437 -19.03 -20.93 -3.43
C GLY A 437 -19.74 -21.88 -2.45
N ARG A 438 -20.01 -23.12 -2.85
CA ARG A 438 -20.61 -24.15 -1.97
C ARG A 438 -19.74 -24.43 -0.74
N ARG A 439 -18.41 -24.44 -0.91
CA ARG A 439 -17.46 -24.65 0.19
C ARG A 439 -17.46 -23.47 1.18
N LYS A 440 -17.74 -22.24 0.72
CA LYS A 440 -17.93 -21.07 1.58
C LYS A 440 -19.24 -21.11 2.35
N GLU A 441 -20.37 -21.46 1.73
CA GLU A 441 -21.65 -21.64 2.44
C GLU A 441 -21.52 -22.68 3.56
N ARG A 442 -20.83 -23.79 3.27
CA ARG A 442 -20.54 -24.84 4.25
C ARG A 442 -19.62 -24.39 5.40
N ASN A 443 -18.76 -23.40 5.17
CA ASN A 443 -17.86 -22.84 6.19
C ASN A 443 -18.46 -21.64 6.94
N GLN A 444 -19.31 -20.82 6.30
CA GLN A 444 -20.05 -19.73 6.96
C GLN A 444 -21.13 -20.27 7.90
N GLY A 445 -21.78 -21.38 7.54
CA GLY A 445 -22.68 -22.09 8.45
C GLY A 445 -21.99 -22.72 9.68
N ALA A 446 -20.66 -22.66 9.77
CA ALA A 446 -19.89 -23.15 10.92
C ALA A 446 -19.36 -22.02 11.83
N LEU A 447 -19.54 -20.75 11.46
CA LEU A 447 -18.96 -19.58 12.15
C LEU A 447 -19.99 -18.60 12.73
N ASN A 448 -21.28 -18.79 12.46
CA ASN A 448 -22.36 -18.07 13.14
C ASN A 448 -23.06 -19.03 14.11
N HIS A 449 -22.59 -19.10 15.35
CA HIS A 449 -23.38 -19.68 16.44
C HIS A 449 -23.03 -19.01 17.77
N GLU A 450 -23.61 -17.84 17.98
CA GLU A 450 -24.09 -17.41 19.30
C GLU A 450 -25.55 -17.01 19.11
N ASP A 451 -26.42 -17.72 19.83
CA ASP A 451 -27.83 -17.46 20.11
C ASP A 451 -28.78 -17.13 18.95
N GLY A 452 -29.40 -18.20 18.45
CA GLY A 452 -30.58 -18.18 17.61
C GLY A 452 -30.87 -19.59 17.11
N HIS A 453 -31.95 -20.22 17.58
CA HIS A 453 -32.37 -21.56 17.14
C HIS A 453 -32.68 -21.56 15.64
N GLN A 454 -31.69 -21.92 14.82
CA GLN A 454 -31.92 -22.47 13.49
C GLN A 454 -31.98 -23.99 13.57
N PRO A 455 -32.89 -24.63 12.83
CA PRO A 455 -33.00 -26.09 12.80
C PRO A 455 -31.73 -26.71 12.21
N PRO A 456 -31.31 -27.90 12.66
CA PRO A 456 -30.00 -28.44 12.29
C PRO A 456 -29.88 -28.68 10.78
N ASN A 457 -28.77 -28.25 10.19
CA ASN A 457 -28.53 -28.31 8.75
C ASN A 457 -28.21 -29.72 8.20
N SER A 458 -28.24 -30.77 9.04
CA SER A 458 -28.06 -32.17 8.63
C SER A 458 -28.56 -33.15 9.70
N ALA A 459 -28.80 -34.40 9.30
CA ALA A 459 -29.10 -35.52 10.21
C ALA A 459 -28.07 -35.70 11.34
N ARG A 460 -26.79 -35.45 11.02
CA ARG A 460 -25.70 -35.43 12.00
C ARG A 460 -25.80 -34.26 12.97
N GLY A 461 -26.25 -33.10 12.50
CA GLY A 461 -26.50 -31.92 13.33
C GLY A 461 -27.65 -32.15 14.31
N LEU A 462 -28.74 -32.78 13.86
CA LEU A 462 -29.87 -33.18 14.72
C LEU A 462 -29.43 -34.12 15.83
N PHE A 463 -28.65 -35.16 15.49
CA PHE A 463 -28.09 -36.05 16.50
C PHE A 463 -27.20 -35.28 17.49
N MET A 464 -26.34 -34.36 17.02
CA MET A 464 -25.45 -33.61 17.89
C MET A 464 -26.20 -32.70 18.87
N GLU A 465 -27.28 -32.05 18.44
CA GLU A 465 -28.13 -31.27 19.35
C GLU A 465 -28.86 -32.15 20.37
N GLU A 466 -29.44 -33.27 19.92
CA GLU A 466 -30.18 -34.19 20.79
C GLU A 466 -29.26 -34.88 21.81
N TYR A 467 -28.04 -35.22 21.38
CA TYR A 467 -27.00 -35.76 22.24
C TYR A 467 -26.45 -34.71 23.22
N LYS A 468 -26.30 -33.46 22.79
CA LYS A 468 -25.81 -32.36 23.65
C LYS A 468 -26.87 -31.92 24.68
N LYS A 469 -28.16 -32.10 24.40
CA LYS A 469 -29.24 -31.92 25.40
C LYS A 469 -29.13 -32.91 26.56
N SER A 470 -28.72 -34.16 26.28
CA SER A 470 -28.50 -35.18 27.31
C SER A 470 -27.10 -35.15 27.92
N HIS A 471 -26.12 -34.57 27.22
CA HIS A 471 -24.73 -34.46 27.65
C HIS A 471 -24.17 -33.04 27.37
N PRO A 472 -24.49 -32.04 28.21
CA PRO A 472 -24.17 -30.63 27.98
C PRO A 472 -22.66 -30.35 27.84
N GLU A 473 -21.85 -31.09 28.59
CA GLU A 473 -20.38 -30.99 28.65
C GLU A 473 -19.66 -31.80 27.54
N ALA A 474 -20.41 -32.43 26.63
CA ALA A 474 -19.80 -33.23 25.58
C ALA A 474 -19.01 -32.35 24.59
N SER A 475 -17.69 -32.54 24.57
CA SER A 475 -16.82 -31.87 23.60
C SER A 475 -17.19 -32.26 22.16
N ARG A 476 -16.86 -31.38 21.21
CA ARG A 476 -17.15 -31.60 19.78
C ARG A 476 -16.54 -32.92 19.28
N GLU A 477 -15.37 -33.30 19.77
CA GLU A 477 -14.71 -34.56 19.41
C GLU A 477 -15.48 -35.79 19.94
N THR A 478 -16.01 -35.70 21.16
CA THR A 478 -16.87 -36.74 21.74
C THR A 478 -18.16 -36.92 20.94
N LEU A 479 -18.82 -35.82 20.55
CA LEU A 479 -20.03 -35.85 19.72
C LEU A 479 -19.78 -36.51 18.34
N LEU A 480 -18.61 -36.26 17.76
CA LEU A 480 -18.18 -36.83 16.48
C LEU A 480 -17.89 -38.33 16.58
N LYS A 481 -17.28 -38.75 17.68
CA LYS A 481 -17.01 -40.16 17.97
C LYS A 481 -18.32 -40.93 18.15
N GLN A 482 -19.24 -40.40 18.95
CA GLN A 482 -20.56 -41.01 19.18
C GLN A 482 -21.39 -41.12 17.90
N TRP A 483 -21.33 -40.12 17.02
CA TRP A 483 -21.95 -40.22 15.69
C TRP A 483 -21.30 -41.30 14.82
N LYS A 484 -19.98 -41.47 14.87
CA LYS A 484 -19.29 -42.53 14.11
C LYS A 484 -19.69 -43.91 14.60
N ASP A 485 -19.79 -44.09 15.92
CA ASP A 485 -20.10 -45.36 16.59
C ASP A 485 -21.60 -45.73 16.53
N LEU A 486 -22.46 -44.79 16.12
CA LEU A 486 -23.90 -45.01 15.95
C LEU A 486 -24.20 -46.04 14.84
N GLN A 487 -25.14 -46.95 15.10
CA GLN A 487 -25.52 -48.00 14.14
C GLN A 487 -26.14 -47.42 12.87
N ALA A 488 -25.99 -48.12 11.75
CA ALA A 488 -26.50 -47.66 10.45
C ALA A 488 -28.04 -47.47 10.44
N LYS A 489 -28.76 -48.31 11.19
CA LYS A 489 -30.22 -48.22 11.36
C LYS A 489 -30.63 -46.91 12.04
N ASP A 490 -29.90 -46.51 13.08
CA ASP A 490 -30.19 -45.28 13.83
C ASP A 490 -29.77 -44.04 13.03
N LYS A 491 -28.63 -44.08 12.31
CA LYS A 491 -28.24 -43.03 11.36
C LYS A 491 -29.30 -42.80 10.28
N LYS A 492 -29.96 -43.88 9.81
CA LYS A 492 -31.06 -43.80 8.85
C LYS A 492 -32.30 -43.15 9.47
N ALA A 493 -32.67 -43.52 10.70
CA ALA A 493 -33.78 -42.90 11.43
C ALA A 493 -33.55 -41.39 11.65
N TYR A 494 -32.33 -40.97 12.01
CA TYR A 494 -31.99 -39.54 12.12
C TYR A 494 -32.05 -38.80 10.77
N LYS A 495 -31.75 -39.48 9.66
CA LYS A 495 -31.86 -38.92 8.31
C LYS A 495 -33.32 -38.72 7.90
N GLU A 496 -34.18 -39.71 8.14
CA GLU A 496 -35.62 -39.61 7.88
C GLU A 496 -36.27 -38.53 8.76
N LYS A 497 -35.90 -38.45 10.05
CA LYS A 497 -36.34 -37.38 10.97
C LYS A 497 -35.91 -35.99 10.47
N TRP A 498 -34.69 -35.85 9.96
CA TRP A 498 -34.19 -34.60 9.37
C TRP A 498 -34.92 -34.20 8.10
N GLU A 499 -35.15 -35.14 7.19
CA GLU A 499 -35.87 -34.89 5.93
C GLU A 499 -37.32 -34.48 6.18
N SER A 500 -37.98 -35.08 7.18
CA SER A 500 -39.32 -34.69 7.62
C SER A 500 -39.37 -33.25 8.17
N LEU A 501 -38.45 -32.89 9.07
CA LEU A 501 -38.31 -31.53 9.60
C LEU A 501 -38.05 -30.49 8.49
N ARG A 502 -37.19 -30.83 7.53
CA ARG A 502 -36.89 -29.96 6.38
C ARG A 502 -38.11 -29.78 5.47
N SER A 503 -38.88 -30.83 5.25
CA SER A 503 -40.11 -30.78 4.44
C SER A 503 -41.17 -29.89 5.10
N GLN A 504 -41.35 -30.00 6.42
CA GLN A 504 -42.27 -29.15 7.19
C GLN A 504 -41.88 -27.66 7.12
N LEU A 505 -40.58 -27.35 7.25
CA LEU A 505 -40.09 -25.96 7.12
C LEU A 505 -40.23 -25.41 5.69
N SER A 506 -40.05 -26.25 4.67
CA SER A 506 -40.29 -25.86 3.28
C SER A 506 -41.77 -25.56 3.03
N ALA A 507 -42.69 -26.32 3.61
CA ALA A 507 -44.13 -26.09 3.50
C ALA A 507 -44.57 -24.77 4.17
N VAL A 508 -43.98 -24.44 5.33
CA VAL A 508 -44.22 -23.16 6.02
C VAL A 508 -43.70 -21.97 5.18
N PHE A 509 -42.55 -22.13 4.52
CA PHE A 509 -42.00 -21.11 3.63
C PHE A 509 -42.83 -20.92 2.34
N SER A 510 -43.40 -21.99 1.78
CA SER A 510 -44.30 -21.90 0.62
C SER A 510 -45.63 -21.20 0.98
N HIS A 511 -46.24 -21.53 2.13
CA HIS A 511 -47.47 -20.90 2.58
C HIS A 511 -47.30 -19.39 2.90
N PHE A 512 -46.09 -18.96 3.26
CA PHE A 512 -45.75 -17.54 3.50
C PHE A 512 -45.56 -16.74 2.20
N LEU A 513 -45.22 -17.42 1.10
CA LEU A 513 -45.11 -16.80 -0.24
C LEU A 513 -46.48 -16.70 -0.92
N ASP A 514 -47.33 -17.72 -0.80
CA ASP A 514 -48.67 -17.73 -1.40
C ASP A 514 -49.61 -16.67 -0.78
N HIS A 515 -49.41 -16.25 0.48
CA HIS A 515 -50.18 -15.17 1.11
C HIS A 515 -49.75 -13.75 0.73
N ASN A 516 -48.65 -13.59 -0.02
CA ASN A 516 -48.16 -12.27 -0.45
C ASN A 516 -48.38 -11.98 -1.95
N GLU A 517 -48.97 -12.91 -2.72
CA GLU A 517 -49.30 -12.68 -4.14
C GLU A 517 -50.74 -12.17 -4.38
N ASP A 518 -51.63 -12.23 -3.37
CA ASP A 518 -53.06 -11.84 -3.50
C ASP A 518 -53.38 -10.38 -3.08
N ALA A 519 -52.40 -9.55 -2.72
CA ALA A 519 -52.63 -8.17 -2.27
C ALA A 519 -52.20 -7.10 -3.31
N GLY A 520 -52.30 -7.43 -4.60
CA GLY A 520 -51.71 -6.67 -5.69
C GLY A 520 -52.64 -6.24 -6.83
N GLU A 521 -53.95 -6.10 -6.60
CA GLU A 521 -54.88 -5.46 -7.56
C GLU A 521 -55.97 -4.69 -6.81
N GLU A 522 -55.71 -3.43 -6.44
CA GLU A 522 -56.69 -2.34 -6.32
C GLU A 522 -56.00 -1.09 -5.74
N GLN A 523 -55.63 -0.14 -6.60
CA GLN A 523 -55.91 1.30 -6.45
C GLN A 523 -55.18 2.10 -7.56
N GLU A 524 -55.97 2.95 -8.22
CA GLU A 524 -55.76 3.69 -9.48
C GLU A 524 -54.45 4.49 -9.62
#